data_AF-A0A1Y3BAC9-F1
#
_entry.id   AF-A0A1Y3BAC9-F1
#
_cell.length_a   1.000
_cell.length_b   1.000
_cell.length_c   1.000
_cell.angle_alpha   90.00
_cell.angle_beta   90.00
_cell.angle_gamma   90.00
#
_symmetry.space_group_name_H-M   'P 1'
#
loop_
_entity.id
_entity.type
_entity.pdbx_description
1 polymer ?
#
loop_
_entity_poly.entity_id
_entity_poly.type
_entity_poly.pdbx_seq_one_letter_code
_entity_poly.pdbx_strand_id
1 'polypeptide(L)'
;MNKISAETFAKQLTLIDWIIFSKIKRDELKPGQWTGSMKHVLSPNVVLFTRRFNIVTYWAIDEILCLKTPKQRAEMISFFIKLINNLIEIHNLHSSYAIKSALNSASIHRLEKTWN
;
A
#
# COMPACT_ATOMS: atom_id res chain seq x y z
N MET A 1 -2.62 -19.57 5.90
CA MET A 1 -2.20 -19.15 4.54
C MET A 1 -3.44 -18.62 3.83
N ASN A 2 -3.39 -17.39 3.33
CA ASN A 2 -4.56 -16.64 2.83
C ASN A 2 -5.32 -17.45 1.77
N LYS A 3 -6.64 -17.65 1.99
CA LYS A 3 -7.55 -18.34 1.04
C LYS A 3 -7.77 -17.56 -0.27
N ILE A 4 -7.18 -16.37 -0.39
CA ILE A 4 -7.38 -15.44 -1.49
C ILE A 4 -6.06 -15.28 -2.25
N SER A 5 -6.10 -15.40 -3.57
CA SER A 5 -4.91 -15.25 -4.42
C SER A 5 -4.39 -13.81 -4.42
N ALA A 6 -3.09 -13.65 -4.71
CA ALA A 6 -2.47 -12.34 -4.88
C ALA A 6 -3.16 -11.53 -6.01
N GLU A 7 -3.56 -12.19 -7.09
CA GLU A 7 -4.32 -11.58 -8.18
C GLU A 7 -5.67 -11.01 -7.70
N THR A 8 -6.41 -11.77 -6.88
CA THR A 8 -7.70 -11.31 -6.34
C THR A 8 -7.49 -10.11 -5.41
N PHE A 9 -6.46 -10.15 -4.56
CA PHE A 9 -6.10 -9.01 -3.73
C PHE A 9 -5.74 -7.78 -4.55
N ALA A 10 -4.98 -7.93 -5.64
CA ALA A 10 -4.61 -6.84 -6.53
C ALA A 10 -5.87 -6.17 -7.10
N LYS A 11 -6.82 -6.97 -7.61
CA LYS A 11 -8.11 -6.47 -8.14
C LYS A 11 -8.89 -5.68 -7.09
N GLN A 12 -8.98 -6.17 -5.85
CA GLN A 12 -9.72 -5.49 -4.78
C GLN A 12 -9.04 -4.20 -4.31
N LEU A 13 -7.71 -4.19 -4.15
CA LEU A 13 -6.95 -2.98 -3.84
C LEU A 13 -7.16 -1.92 -4.94
N THR A 14 -7.05 -2.31 -6.21
CA THR A 14 -7.26 -1.42 -7.35
C THR A 14 -8.68 -0.87 -7.44
N LEU A 15 -9.70 -1.68 -7.14
CA LEU A 15 -11.07 -1.21 -7.11
C LEU A 15 -11.27 -0.10 -6.07
N ILE A 16 -10.76 -0.30 -4.86
CA ILE A 16 -10.86 0.68 -3.77
C ILE A 16 -10.07 1.96 -4.11
N ASP A 17 -8.84 1.78 -4.59
CA ASP A 17 -7.97 2.91 -4.96
C ASP A 17 -8.60 3.74 -6.08
N TRP A 18 -9.22 3.10 -7.08
CA TRP A 18 -9.91 3.77 -8.18
C TRP A 18 -11.10 4.62 -7.69
N ILE A 19 -11.88 4.13 -6.72
CA ILE A 19 -13.02 4.88 -6.15
C ILE A 19 -12.57 6.20 -5.51
N ILE A 20 -11.36 6.24 -4.95
CA ILE A 20 -10.79 7.44 -4.33
C ILE A 20 -10.11 8.31 -5.40
N PHE A 21 -9.26 7.70 -6.23
CA PHE A 21 -8.49 8.40 -7.26
C PHE A 21 -9.38 9.12 -8.27
N SER A 22 -10.47 8.48 -8.71
CA SER A 22 -11.42 9.05 -9.66
C SER A 22 -12.17 10.29 -9.14
N LYS A 23 -12.14 10.54 -7.82
CA LYS A 23 -12.75 11.73 -7.20
C LYS A 23 -11.82 12.94 -7.14
N ILE A 24 -10.53 12.76 -7.38
CA ILE A 24 -9.55 13.86 -7.34
C ILE A 24 -9.85 14.85 -8.47
N LYS A 25 -10.14 16.10 -8.09
CA LYS A 25 -10.36 17.19 -9.05
C LYS A 25 -9.04 17.92 -9.35
N ARG A 26 -8.96 18.52 -10.55
CA ARG A 26 -7.79 19.33 -10.96
C ARG A 26 -7.49 20.47 -9.98
N ASP A 27 -8.52 21.10 -9.42
CA ASP A 27 -8.35 22.20 -8.47
C ASP A 27 -7.64 21.77 -7.19
N GLU A 28 -7.79 20.52 -6.75
CA GLU A 28 -7.12 19.98 -5.57
C GLU A 28 -5.60 19.81 -5.79
N LEU A 29 -5.15 19.81 -7.04
CA LEU A 29 -3.77 19.62 -7.48
C LEU A 29 -3.05 20.96 -7.75
N LYS A 30 -3.57 22.07 -7.22
CA LYS A 30 -2.84 23.35 -7.24
C LYS A 30 -1.64 23.28 -6.28
N PRO A 31 -0.47 23.82 -6.66
CA PRO A 31 0.74 23.75 -5.85
C PRO A 31 0.52 24.22 -4.40
N GLY A 32 1.03 23.44 -3.45
CA GLY A 32 1.00 23.76 -2.01
C GLY A 32 -0.34 23.50 -1.30
N GLN A 33 -1.42 23.17 -2.01
CA GLN A 33 -2.73 23.00 -1.37
C GLN A 33 -2.82 21.72 -0.54
N TRP A 34 -2.33 20.59 -1.05
CA TRP A 34 -2.44 19.30 -0.37
C TRP A 34 -1.42 19.10 0.77
N THR A 35 -0.44 19.99 0.91
CA THR A 35 0.55 19.99 1.99
C THR A 35 0.31 21.09 3.03
N GLY A 36 -0.48 22.12 2.72
CA GLY A 36 -0.77 23.24 3.61
C GLY A 36 -1.75 22.92 4.75
N SER A 37 -1.99 23.91 5.61
CA SER A 37 -2.91 23.80 6.76
C SER A 37 -4.36 23.54 6.36
N MET A 38 -4.80 24.06 5.20
CA MET A 38 -6.15 23.90 4.68
C MET A 38 -6.34 22.68 3.76
N LYS A 39 -5.37 21.75 3.71
CA LYS A 39 -5.39 20.60 2.79
C LYS A 39 -6.66 19.75 2.84
N HIS A 40 -7.29 19.65 4.00
CA HIS A 40 -8.54 18.88 4.18
C HIS A 40 -9.76 19.55 3.55
N VAL A 41 -9.70 20.86 3.31
CA VAL A 41 -10.76 21.64 2.66
C VAL A 41 -10.46 21.81 1.17
N LEU A 42 -9.21 22.15 0.84
CA LEU A 42 -8.79 22.47 -0.54
C LEU A 42 -8.46 21.25 -1.39
N SER A 43 -7.95 20.18 -0.79
CA SER A 43 -7.51 18.95 -1.48
C SER A 43 -7.99 17.67 -0.79
N PRO A 44 -9.28 17.55 -0.43
CA PRO A 44 -9.79 16.45 0.40
C PRO A 44 -9.53 15.06 -0.18
N ASN A 45 -9.66 14.88 -1.51
CA ASN A 45 -9.47 13.59 -2.16
C ASN A 45 -7.99 13.25 -2.33
N VAL A 46 -7.13 14.25 -2.58
CA VAL A 46 -5.67 14.04 -2.59
C VAL A 46 -5.20 13.59 -1.21
N VAL A 47 -5.64 14.28 -0.16
CA VAL A 47 -5.32 13.91 1.23
C VAL A 47 -5.85 12.53 1.58
N LEU A 48 -7.07 12.20 1.15
CA LEU A 48 -7.63 10.87 1.34
C LEU A 48 -6.82 9.79 0.62
N PHE A 49 -6.35 10.05 -0.60
CA PHE A 49 -5.53 9.10 -1.36
C PHE A 49 -4.13 8.93 -0.75
N THR A 50 -3.54 10.00 -0.20
CA THR A 50 -2.32 9.89 0.62
C THR A 50 -2.56 9.06 1.88
N ARG A 51 -3.69 9.24 2.56
CA ARG A 51 -4.04 8.42 3.73
C ARG A 51 -4.23 6.95 3.34
N ARG A 52 -4.84 6.69 2.20
CA ARG A 52 -5.02 5.34 1.65
C ARG A 52 -3.67 4.63 1.45
N PHE A 53 -2.68 5.32 0.87
CA PHE A 53 -1.31 4.82 0.75
C PHE A 53 -0.76 4.36 2.11
N ASN A 54 -0.85 5.22 3.13
CA ASN A 54 -0.35 4.92 4.46
C ASN A 54 -1.08 3.73 5.09
N ILE A 55 -2.39 3.62 4.91
CA ILE A 55 -3.17 2.47 5.42
C ILE A 55 -2.67 1.17 4.79
N VAL A 56 -2.47 1.12 3.47
CA VAL A 56 -1.95 -0.09 2.78
C VAL A 56 -0.54 -0.43 3.26
N THR A 57 0.33 0.59 3.40
CA THR A 57 1.69 0.41 3.91
C THR A 57 1.69 -0.19 5.31
N TYR A 58 0.94 0.40 6.25
CA TYR A 58 0.91 -0.09 7.63
C TYR A 58 0.23 -1.45 7.76
N TRP A 59 -0.82 -1.71 6.98
CA TRP A 59 -1.43 -3.04 6.92
C TRP A 59 -0.41 -4.11 6.50
N ALA A 60 0.37 -3.87 5.46
CA ALA A 60 1.39 -4.83 5.04
C ALA A 60 2.48 -5.05 6.10
N ILE A 61 2.90 -3.99 6.81
CA ILE A 61 3.83 -4.11 7.95
C ILE A 61 3.22 -4.99 9.05
N ASP A 62 1.98 -4.71 9.43
CA ASP A 62 1.29 -5.41 10.52
C ASP A 62 1.09 -6.90 10.23
N GLU A 63 0.61 -7.24 9.02
CA GLU A 63 0.46 -8.63 8.55
C GLU A 63 1.76 -9.43 8.63
N ILE A 64 2.91 -8.80 8.39
CA ILE A 64 4.21 -9.46 8.53
C ILE A 64 4.57 -9.59 10.01
N LEU A 65 4.46 -8.50 10.79
CA LEU A 65 4.95 -8.48 12.18
C LEU A 65 4.08 -9.31 13.14
N CYS A 66 2.80 -9.51 12.85
CA CYS A 66 1.91 -10.37 13.64
C CYS A 66 2.27 -11.86 13.55
N LEU A 67 3.06 -12.28 12.55
CA LEU A 67 3.47 -13.67 12.37
C LEU A 67 4.67 -14.03 13.26
N LYS A 68 4.51 -15.11 14.02
CA LYS A 68 5.41 -15.49 15.11
C LYS A 68 6.75 -16.02 14.60
N THR A 69 6.76 -16.85 13.55
CA THR A 69 7.98 -17.52 13.10
C THR A 69 8.61 -16.82 11.88
N PRO A 70 9.95 -16.85 11.74
CA PRO A 70 10.61 -16.32 10.53
C PRO A 70 10.09 -16.94 9.24
N LYS A 71 9.83 -18.26 9.24
CA LYS A 71 9.27 -18.97 8.10
C LYS A 71 7.92 -18.40 7.65
N GLN A 72 7.00 -18.20 8.58
CA GLN A 72 5.67 -17.62 8.27
C GLN A 72 5.81 -16.20 7.70
N ARG A 73 6.70 -15.39 8.26
CA ARG A 73 6.97 -14.05 7.75
C ARG A 73 7.55 -14.07 6.34
N ALA A 74 8.47 -14.97 6.04
CA ALA A 74 9.05 -15.13 4.71
C ALA A 74 7.98 -15.55 3.68
N GLU A 75 7.05 -16.43 4.06
CA GLU A 75 5.89 -16.79 3.24
C GLU A 75 4.98 -15.58 2.95
N MET A 76 4.73 -14.74 3.96
CA MET A 76 3.93 -13.51 3.81
C MET A 76 4.62 -12.45 2.95
N ILE A 77 5.92 -12.23 3.14
CA ILE A 77 6.73 -11.33 2.30
C ILE A 77 6.70 -11.83 0.85
N SER A 78 6.87 -13.14 0.63
CA SER A 78 6.78 -13.75 -0.70
C SER A 78 5.40 -13.53 -1.34
N PHE A 79 4.33 -13.61 -0.54
CA PHE A 79 2.98 -13.26 -1.01
C PHE A 79 2.88 -11.78 -1.40
N PHE A 80 3.41 -10.86 -0.59
CA PHE A 80 3.40 -9.42 -0.91
C PHE A 80 4.20 -9.09 -2.17
N ILE A 81 5.33 -9.76 -2.42
CA ILE A 81 6.09 -9.60 -3.67
C ILE A 81 5.26 -10.04 -4.88
N LYS A 82 4.56 -11.19 -4.79
CA LYS A 82 3.63 -11.63 -5.84
C LYS A 82 2.49 -10.63 -6.04
N LEU A 83 1.93 -10.09 -4.96
CA LEU A 83 0.89 -9.07 -5.00
C LEU A 83 1.37 -7.78 -5.68
N ILE A 84 2.59 -7.31 -5.39
CA ILE A 84 3.21 -6.16 -6.06
C ILE A 84 3.28 -6.40 -7.58
N ASN A 85 3.71 -7.57 -8.02
CA ASN A 85 3.79 -7.89 -9.45
C ASN A 85 2.40 -7.84 -10.12
N ASN A 86 1.39 -8.45 -9.50
CA ASN A 86 0.01 -8.40 -10.00
C ASN A 86 -0.54 -6.96 -10.05
N LEU A 87 -0.22 -6.12 -9.05
CA LEU A 87 -0.61 -4.71 -9.05
C LEU A 87 0.06 -3.93 -10.18
N ILE A 88 1.32 -4.21 -10.48
CA ILE A 88 2.05 -3.60 -11.61
C ILE A 88 1.43 -4.03 -12.94
N GLU A 89 1.10 -5.31 -13.10
CA GLU A 89 0.46 -5.85 -14.32
C GLU A 89 -0.88 -5.17 -14.63
N ILE A 90 -1.65 -4.82 -13.60
CA ILE A 90 -2.92 -4.08 -13.76
C ILE A 90 -2.77 -2.55 -13.58
N HIS A 91 -1.54 -2.04 -13.67
CA HIS A 91 -1.19 -0.62 -13.62
C HIS A 91 -1.59 0.15 -12.35
N ASN A 92 -1.85 -0.55 -11.23
CA ASN A 92 -2.01 0.11 -9.93
C ASN A 92 -0.65 0.33 -9.27
N LEU A 93 0.03 1.39 -9.70
CA LEU A 93 1.31 1.80 -9.14
C LEU A 93 1.19 2.38 -7.72
N HIS A 94 0.02 2.87 -7.34
CA HIS A 94 -0.19 3.47 -6.02
C HIS A 94 -0.05 2.43 -4.91
N SER A 95 -0.83 1.35 -4.97
CA SER A 95 -0.76 0.27 -3.97
C SER A 95 0.52 -0.56 -4.10
N SER A 96 1.08 -0.72 -5.31
CA SER A 96 2.33 -1.47 -5.46
C SER A 96 3.49 -0.78 -4.74
N TYR A 97 3.58 0.56 -4.84
CA TYR A 97 4.57 1.34 -4.09
C TYR A 97 4.28 1.38 -2.60
N ALA A 98 3.01 1.39 -2.16
CA ALA A 98 2.67 1.32 -0.74
C ALA A 98 3.21 0.04 -0.10
N ILE A 99 2.97 -1.11 -0.72
CA ILE A 99 3.47 -2.41 -0.23
C ILE A 99 5.00 -2.46 -0.34
N LYS A 100 5.61 -1.94 -1.42
CA LYS A 100 7.07 -1.86 -1.54
C LYS A 100 7.68 -1.00 -0.42
N SER A 101 7.07 0.13 -0.09
CA SER A 101 7.47 1.00 1.03
C SER A 101 7.35 0.28 2.38
N ALA A 102 6.34 -0.57 2.56
CA ALA A 102 6.24 -1.42 3.74
C ALA A 102 7.42 -2.39 3.86
N LEU A 103 7.77 -3.10 2.78
CA LEU A 103 8.89 -4.04 2.76
C LEU A 103 10.25 -3.38 3.00
N ASN A 104 10.41 -2.14 2.51
CA ASN A 104 11.63 -1.34 2.70
C ASN A 104 11.66 -0.55 4.01
N SER A 105 10.58 -0.57 4.79
CA SER A 105 10.55 0.13 6.07
C SER A 105 11.55 -0.47 7.06
N ALA A 106 12.10 0.35 7.95
CA ALA A 106 13.08 -0.09 8.94
C ALA A 106 12.57 -1.26 9.81
N SER A 107 11.24 -1.37 10.01
CA SER A 107 10.63 -2.44 10.79
C SER A 107 10.66 -3.81 10.13
N ILE A 108 10.58 -3.84 8.80
CA ILE A 108 10.63 -5.08 8.02
C ILE A 108 12.06 -5.36 7.56
N HIS A 109 12.80 -4.35 7.13
CA HIS A 109 14.16 -4.50 6.59
C HIS A 109 15.13 -5.15 7.59
N ARG A 110 15.01 -4.82 8.89
CA ARG A 110 15.85 -5.37 9.96
C ARG A 110 15.63 -6.86 10.28
N LEU A 111 14.63 -7.52 9.68
CA LEU A 111 14.26 -8.90 9.99
C LEU A 111 15.21 -9.92 9.33
N GLU A 112 16.50 -9.87 9.64
CA GLU A 112 17.55 -10.67 8.98
C GLU A 112 17.21 -12.16 8.86
N LYS A 113 16.77 -12.81 9.94
CA LYS A 113 16.38 -14.23 9.94
C LYS A 113 15.19 -14.58 9.03
N THR A 114 14.46 -13.56 8.56
CA THR A 114 13.31 -13.71 7.66
C THR A 114 13.73 -13.51 6.20
N TRP A 115 14.73 -12.66 5.97
CA TRP A 115 15.27 -12.35 4.64
C TRP A 115 16.33 -13.33 4.15
N ASN A 116 17.04 -13.97 5.09
CA ASN A 116 18.05 -15.01 4.83
C ASN A 116 17.44 -16.39 4.63
#